data_AF-A0A177N121-F1
#
_entry.id   AF-A0A177N121-F1
#
_cell.length_a   1.000
_cell.length_b   1.000
_cell.length_c   1.000
_cell.angle_alpha   90.00
_cell.angle_beta   90.00
_cell.angle_gamma   90.00
#
_symmetry.space_group_name_H-M   'P 1'
#
loop_
_entity.id
_entity.type
_entity.pdbx_description
1 polymer ?
#
loop_
_entity_poly.entity_id
_entity_poly.type
_entity_poly.pdbx_seq_one_letter_code
_entity_poly.pdbx_strand_id
1 'polypeptide(L)'
;MATFAVNTGARDKVIGDLRWDWEIQIPEIDSSIFLVPGEFTKNATPCLLVLNSTARDVIESRRGKIATHVFGYRRKPVDRMYNSAWKKAWLRAGLPVGKEVLSGPHNLGTLLPGVYALPVCP
;
A
#
# COMPACT_ATOMS: atom_id res chain seq x y z
N MET A 1 -4.35 4.18 0.86
CA MET A 1 -2.89 4.01 0.74
C MET A 1 -2.26 3.74 2.10
N ALA A 2 -2.24 4.67 3.06
CA ALA A 2 -1.62 4.45 4.39
C ALA A 2 -2.06 3.16 5.09
N THR A 3 -3.38 2.99 5.30
CA THR A 3 -3.95 1.79 5.91
C THR A 3 -3.60 0.51 5.15
N PHE A 4 -3.64 0.54 3.82
CA PHE A 4 -3.27 -0.60 2.98
C PHE A 4 -1.79 -0.96 3.12
N ALA A 5 -0.91 0.03 3.14
CA ALA A 5 0.53 -0.19 3.28
C ALA A 5 0.89 -0.89 4.60
N VAL A 6 0.28 -0.44 5.70
CA VAL A 6 0.50 -1.00 7.04
C VAL A 6 -0.01 -2.44 7.13
N ASN A 7 -1.12 -2.77 6.45
CA ASN A 7 -1.73 -4.09 6.52
C ASN A 7 -1.15 -5.11 5.53
N THR A 8 -0.42 -4.67 4.49
CA THR A 8 0.17 -5.56 3.48
C THR A 8 1.70 -5.57 3.50
N GLY A 9 2.35 -4.62 4.17
CA GLY A 9 3.81 -4.48 4.17
C GLY A 9 4.39 -4.07 2.80
N ALA A 10 3.55 -3.72 1.83
CA ALA A 10 3.98 -3.39 0.47
C ALA A 10 4.79 -2.08 0.42
N ARG A 11 5.78 -2.04 -0.47
CA ARG A 11 6.59 -0.83 -0.73
C ARG A 11 5.77 0.25 -1.43
N ASP A 12 6.14 1.52 -1.21
CA ASP A 12 5.52 2.71 -1.84
C ASP A 12 5.25 2.49 -3.33
N LYS A 13 6.30 2.13 -4.08
CA LYS A 13 6.23 1.94 -5.53
C LYS A 13 5.18 0.89 -5.93
N VAL A 14 5.20 -0.27 -5.27
CA VAL A 14 4.24 -1.35 -5.51
C VAL A 14 2.80 -0.88 -5.26
N ILE A 15 2.57 -0.08 -4.22
CA ILE A 15 1.24 0.48 -3.92
C ILE A 15 0.82 1.53 -4.95
N GLY A 16 1.74 2.40 -5.39
CA GLY A 16 1.47 3.41 -6.41
C GLY A 16 1.07 2.79 -7.75
N ASP A 17 1.76 1.71 -8.13
CA ASP A 17 1.55 0.98 -9.38
C ASP A 17 0.49 -0.13 -9.28
N LEU A 18 -0.08 -0.40 -8.10
CA LEU A 18 -0.96 -1.55 -7.88
C LEU A 18 -2.16 -1.53 -8.83
N ARG A 19 -2.36 -2.62 -9.58
CA ARG A 19 -3.37 -2.72 -10.64
C ARG A 19 -4.43 -3.77 -10.34
N TRP A 20 -5.61 -3.57 -10.93
CA TRP A 20 -6.73 -4.50 -10.81
C TRP A 20 -6.52 -5.82 -11.58
N ASP A 21 -5.76 -5.79 -12.68
CA ASP A 21 -5.43 -6.98 -13.47
C ASP A 21 -4.49 -7.96 -12.72
N TRP A 22 -3.85 -7.51 -11.65
CA TRP A 22 -3.01 -8.34 -10.79
C TRP A 22 -3.79 -9.02 -9.66
N GLU A 23 -5.07 -8.68 -9.50
CA GLU A 23 -5.92 -9.24 -8.46
C GLU A 23 -6.40 -10.65 -8.84
N ILE A 24 -6.20 -11.59 -7.94
CA ILE A 24 -6.67 -12.96 -8.06
C ILE A 24 -7.63 -13.23 -6.90
N GLN A 25 -8.90 -13.50 -7.23
CA GLN A 25 -9.90 -13.93 -6.25
C GLN A 25 -9.61 -15.35 -5.81
N ILE A 26 -9.66 -15.61 -4.51
CA ILE A 26 -9.48 -16.92 -3.90
C ILE A 26 -10.76 -17.25 -3.12
N PRO A 27 -11.76 -17.88 -3.77
CA PRO A 27 -13.06 -18.18 -3.17
C PRO A 27 -12.97 -19.00 -1.88
N GLU A 28 -11.95 -19.86 -1.76
CA GLU A 28 -11.74 -20.77 -0.63
C GLU A 28 -11.51 -20.06 0.70
N ILE A 29 -11.00 -18.82 0.67
CA ILE A 29 -10.74 -18.00 1.86
C ILE A 29 -11.61 -16.74 1.92
N ASP A 30 -12.61 -16.65 1.03
CA ASP A 30 -13.40 -15.43 0.81
C ASP A 30 -12.50 -14.18 0.87
N SER A 31 -11.51 -14.13 0.00
CA SER A 31 -10.61 -12.98 -0.10
C SER A 31 -9.92 -12.97 -1.47
N SER A 32 -9.09 -11.96 -1.70
CA SER A 32 -8.24 -11.87 -2.89
C SER A 32 -6.78 -11.64 -2.50
N ILE A 33 -5.91 -11.97 -3.44
CA ILE A 33 -4.47 -11.70 -3.38
C ILE A 33 -4.09 -10.84 -4.58
N PHE A 34 -2.99 -10.08 -4.48
CA PHE A 34 -2.37 -9.47 -5.65
C PHE A 34 -1.06 -10.17 -5.97
N LEU A 35 -0.91 -10.59 -7.23
CA LEU A 35 0.35 -11.10 -7.76
C LEU A 35 1.05 -9.99 -8.54
N VAL A 36 1.97 -9.30 -7.88
CA VAL A 36 2.72 -8.18 -8.44
C VAL A 36 3.86 -8.72 -9.32
N PRO A 37 3.92 -8.37 -10.61
CA PRO A 37 5.00 -8.82 -11.49
C PRO A 37 6.36 -8.27 -11.04
N GLY A 38 7.42 -9.06 -11.24
CA GLY A 38 8.77 -8.69 -10.81
C GLY A 38 9.30 -7.39 -11.40
N GLU A 39 8.87 -7.02 -12.62
CA GLU A 39 9.25 -5.74 -13.25
C GLU A 39 8.80 -4.50 -12.45
N PHE A 40 7.81 -4.64 -11.57
CA PHE A 40 7.33 -3.60 -10.67
C PHE A 40 7.94 -3.68 -9.26
N THR A 41 8.76 -4.70 -8.98
CA THR A 41 9.44 -4.88 -7.69
C THR A 41 10.91 -4.45 -7.75
N LYS A 42 11.54 -4.22 -6.59
CA LYS A 42 12.94 -3.76 -6.56
C LYS A 42 13.92 -4.83 -7.05
N ASN A 43 13.60 -6.09 -6.76
CA ASN A 43 14.52 -7.22 -6.96
C ASN A 43 14.12 -8.07 -8.17
N ALA A 44 13.31 -7.55 -9.10
CA ALA A 44 12.82 -8.28 -10.27
C ALA A 44 12.13 -9.62 -9.94
N THR A 45 11.64 -9.77 -8.70
CA THR A 45 11.04 -11.00 -8.20
C THR A 45 9.55 -10.77 -8.01
N PRO A 46 8.66 -11.66 -8.49
CA PRO A 46 7.24 -11.53 -8.24
C PRO A 46 6.94 -11.42 -6.74
N CYS A 47 6.03 -10.53 -6.40
CA CYS A 47 5.65 -10.26 -5.03
C CYS A 47 4.17 -10.64 -4.83
N LEU A 48 3.88 -11.44 -3.80
CA LEU A 48 2.52 -11.77 -3.42
C LEU A 48 2.06 -10.88 -2.27
N LEU A 49 0.96 -10.16 -2.46
CA LEU A 49 0.30 -9.40 -1.41
C LEU A 49 -0.97 -10.12 -0.97
N VAL A 50 -0.96 -10.60 0.27
CA VAL A 50 -2.13 -11.20 0.92
C VAL A 50 -2.95 -10.11 1.60
N LEU A 51 -4.26 -10.11 1.37
CA LEU A 51 -5.17 -9.13 1.96
C LEU A 51 -5.81 -9.68 3.23
N ASN A 52 -5.58 -8.99 4.35
CA ASN A 52 -6.45 -9.14 5.51
C ASN A 52 -7.77 -8.38 5.29
N SER A 53 -8.73 -8.53 6.21
CA SER A 53 -10.05 -7.88 6.13
C SER A 53 -9.95 -6.36 5.94
N THR A 54 -9.06 -5.69 6.69
CA THR A 54 -8.87 -4.24 6.58
C THR A 54 -8.30 -3.84 5.22
N ALA A 55 -7.33 -4.58 4.68
CA ALA A 55 -6.77 -4.33 3.36
C ALA A 55 -7.80 -4.58 2.25
N ARG A 56 -8.63 -5.63 2.39
CA ARG A 56 -9.76 -5.92 1.51
C ARG A 56 -10.76 -4.76 1.50
N ASP A 57 -11.21 -4.28 2.65
CA ASP A 57 -12.14 -3.15 2.76
C ASP A 57 -11.58 -1.89 2.09
N VAL A 58 -10.26 -1.66 2.23
CA VAL A 58 -9.60 -0.53 1.58
C VAL A 58 -9.68 -0.66 0.06
N ILE A 59 -9.37 -1.82 -0.54
CA ILE A 59 -9.44 -1.98 -2.00
C ILE A 59 -10.88 -1.91 -2.50
N GLU A 60 -11.84 -2.49 -1.79
CA GLU A 60 -13.24 -2.45 -2.20
C GLU A 60 -13.77 -1.01 -2.22
N SER A 61 -13.37 -0.17 -1.24
CA SER A 61 -13.68 1.26 -1.25
C SER A 61 -13.07 2.04 -2.44
N ARG A 62 -12.15 1.44 -3.19
CA ARG A 62 -11.52 2.04 -4.38
C ARG A 62 -12.16 1.61 -5.70
N ARG A 63 -12.99 0.56 -5.72
CA ARG A 63 -13.66 0.07 -6.93
C ARG A 63 -14.39 1.20 -7.66
N GLY A 64 -14.34 1.17 -8.98
CA GLY A 64 -15.03 2.13 -9.85
C GLY A 64 -14.41 3.54 -9.94
N LYS A 65 -13.39 3.88 -9.12
CA LYS A 65 -12.76 5.22 -9.17
C LYS A 65 -11.78 5.36 -10.33
N ILE A 66 -11.01 4.31 -10.60
CA ILE A 66 -10.02 4.21 -11.68
C ILE A 66 -10.10 2.79 -12.24
N ALA A 67 -10.11 2.67 -13.56
CA ALA A 67 -10.28 1.39 -14.24
C ALA A 67 -9.03 0.50 -14.19
N THR A 68 -7.83 1.09 -14.16
CA THR A 68 -6.55 0.34 -14.26
C THR A 68 -5.88 0.14 -12.91
N HIS A 69 -5.77 1.18 -12.08
CA HIS A 69 -5.04 1.16 -10.82
C HIS A 69 -5.99 1.16 -9.61
N VAL A 70 -5.56 0.47 -8.55
CA VAL A 70 -6.26 0.43 -7.26
C VAL A 70 -6.22 1.81 -6.60
N PHE A 71 -5.05 2.46 -6.64
CA PHE A 71 -4.85 3.77 -6.04
C PHE A 71 -4.63 4.85 -7.10
N GLY A 72 -5.25 6.00 -6.87
CA GLY A 72 -5.04 7.17 -7.70
C GLY A 72 -5.79 8.38 -7.17
N TYR A 73 -5.52 9.52 -7.78
CA TYR A 73 -6.06 10.81 -7.41
C TYR A 73 -6.49 11.56 -8.67
N ARG A 74 -7.69 12.16 -8.63
CA ARG A 74 -8.30 12.84 -9.80
C ARG A 74 -8.29 11.96 -11.07
N ARG A 75 -8.67 10.68 -10.89
CA ARG A 75 -8.75 9.65 -11.94
C ARG A 75 -7.41 9.30 -12.61
N LYS A 76 -6.29 9.71 -12.03
CA LYS A 76 -4.94 9.37 -12.50
C LYS A 76 -4.22 8.52 -11.45
N PRO A 77 -3.34 7.58 -11.84
CA PRO A 77 -2.50 6.83 -10.90
C PRO A 77 -1.66 7.77 -10.03
N VAL A 78 -1.33 7.31 -8.82
CA VAL A 78 -0.41 8.04 -7.94
C VAL A 78 1.01 7.59 -8.24
N ASP A 79 1.87 8.52 -8.67
CA ASP A 79 3.28 8.25 -8.96
C ASP A 79 4.09 7.81 -7.73
N ARG A 80 3.81 8.41 -6.57
CA ARG A 80 4.44 8.05 -5.29
C ARG A 80 3.58 8.40 -4.10
N MET A 81 3.65 7.56 -3.07
CA MET A 81 2.93 7.74 -1.83
C MET A 81 3.55 8.87 -0.98
N TYR A 82 4.89 9.00 -0.97
CA TYR A 82 5.55 10.12 -0.29
C TYR A 82 5.44 11.44 -1.08
N ASN A 83 4.28 12.09 -0.96
CA ASN A 83 3.96 13.37 -1.60
C ASN A 83 3.50 14.42 -0.59
N SER A 84 3.07 15.60 -1.08
CA SER A 84 2.61 16.69 -0.21
C SER A 84 1.37 16.32 0.63
N ALA A 85 0.49 15.46 0.13
CA ALA A 85 -0.66 14.98 0.89
C ALA A 85 -0.24 14.06 2.05
N TRP A 86 0.77 13.20 1.83
CA TRP A 86 1.36 12.39 2.89
C TRP A 86 1.97 13.25 4.00
N LYS A 87 2.83 14.21 3.65
CA LYS A 87 3.46 15.12 4.62
C LYS A 87 2.42 15.88 5.46
N LYS A 88 1.37 16.38 4.81
CA LYS A 88 0.25 17.04 5.51
C LYS A 88 -0.54 16.08 6.40
N ALA A 89 -0.76 14.84 5.97
CA ALA A 89 -1.42 13.83 6.78
C ALA A 89 -0.59 13.44 8.01
N TRP A 90 0.73 13.28 7.85
CA TRP A 90 1.68 13.01 8.93
C TRP A 90 1.61 14.06 10.04
N LEU A 91 1.67 15.34 9.65
CA LEU A 91 1.54 16.46 10.58
C LEU A 91 0.18 16.50 11.28
N ARG A 92 -0.92 16.27 10.53
CA ARG A 92 -2.28 16.23 11.10
C ARG A 92 -2.48 15.07 12.08
N ALA A 93 -1.77 13.97 11.87
CA ALA A 93 -1.80 12.82 12.78
C ALA A 93 -0.94 13.02 14.05
N GLY A 94 -0.23 14.14 14.17
CA GLY A 94 0.62 14.43 15.33
C GLY A 94 1.87 13.54 15.41
N LEU A 95 2.30 12.96 14.29
CA LEU A 95 3.47 12.08 14.27
C LEU A 95 4.78 12.87 14.42
N PRO A 96 5.85 12.25 14.99
CA PRO A 96 7.12 12.93 15.24
C PRO A 96 7.70 13.57 13.98
N VAL A 97 8.38 14.71 14.16
CA VAL A 97 9.10 15.42 13.12
C VAL A 97 10.50 15.79 13.61
N GLY A 98 11.50 15.70 12.74
CA GLY A 98 12.89 15.97 13.07
C GLY A 98 13.84 15.40 12.04
N LYS A 99 15.11 15.80 12.06
CA LYS A 99 16.14 15.27 11.15
C LYS A 99 16.35 13.76 11.32
N GLU A 100 16.16 13.27 12.54
CA GLU A 100 16.32 11.84 12.89
C GLU A 100 15.07 11.00 12.59
N VAL A 101 13.94 11.61 12.19
CA VAL A 101 12.68 10.90 11.99
C VAL A 101 12.50 10.53 10.53
N LEU A 102 12.49 9.23 10.25
CA LEU A 102 12.21 8.70 8.91
C LEU A 102 10.70 8.71 8.62
N SER A 103 10.12 9.84 8.21
CA SER A 103 8.67 10.02 7.96
C SER A 103 8.12 9.39 6.66
N GLY A 104 8.84 8.41 6.09
CA GLY A 104 8.41 7.70 4.89
C GLY A 104 7.29 6.70 5.15
N PRO A 105 6.43 6.40 4.16
CA PRO A 105 5.38 5.37 4.25
C PRO A 105 5.84 4.02 4.80
N HIS A 106 7.05 3.62 4.41
CA HIS A 106 7.66 2.36 4.83
C HIS A 106 7.92 2.29 6.35
N ASN A 107 8.19 3.42 6.98
CA ASN A 107 8.51 3.47 8.41
C ASN A 107 7.27 3.75 9.27
N LEU A 108 6.09 3.92 8.66
CA LEU A 108 4.89 4.17 9.45
C LEU A 108 4.59 2.99 10.39
N GLY A 109 4.84 1.75 9.93
CA GLY A 109 4.64 0.56 10.76
C GLY A 109 5.56 0.48 11.99
N THR A 110 6.76 1.06 11.94
CA THR A 110 7.70 1.04 13.06
C THR A 110 7.36 2.05 14.16
N LEU A 111 6.49 3.02 13.86
CA LEU A 111 6.04 4.05 14.80
C LEU A 111 4.67 3.74 15.42
N LEU A 112 4.00 2.68 14.97
CA LEU A 112 2.69 2.27 15.46
C LEU A 112 2.83 1.03 16.37
N PRO A 113 2.59 1.14 17.68
CA PRO A 113 2.65 -0.01 18.58
C PRO A 113 1.57 -1.04 18.20
N GLY A 114 1.97 -2.31 18.06
CA GLY A 114 1.06 -3.44 17.76
C GLY A 114 0.92 -3.82 16.29
N VAL A 115 1.57 -3.11 15.36
CA VAL A 115 1.68 -3.55 13.96
C VAL A 115 2.86 -4.51 13.84
N TYR A 116 2.59 -5.81 13.90
CA TYR A 116 3.60 -6.82 13.57
C TYR A 116 4.02 -6.62 12.11
N ALA A 117 5.30 -6.38 11.90
CA ALA A 117 5.89 -6.25 10.57
C ALA A 117 5.67 -7.56 9.81
N LEU A 118 4.61 -7.61 8.99
CA LEU A 118 4.49 -8.64 7.97
C LEU A 118 5.75 -8.58 7.09
N PRO A 119 6.30 -9.74 6.68
CA PRO A 119 7.51 -9.76 5.87
C PRO A 119 7.32 -8.84 4.66
N VAL A 120 8.18 -7.82 4.61
CA VAL A 120 8.13 -6.80 3.56
C VAL A 120 8.35 -7.52 2.24
N CYS A 121 7.32 -7.55 1.41
CA CYS A 121 7.46 -8.03 0.06
C CYS A 121 8.41 -7.06 -0.69
N PRO A 122 9.59 -7.53 -1.15
CA PRO A 122 10.59 -6.67 -1.76
C PRO A 122 10.16 -6.11 -3.14
#